data_AF-A0AAV1U4C6-F1
#
_entry.id   AF-A0AAV1U4C6-F1
#
_cell.length_a   1.000
_cell.length_b   1.000
_cell.length_c   1.000
_cell.angle_alpha   90.00
_cell.angle_beta   90.00
_cell.angle_gamma   90.00
#
_symmetry.space_group_name_H-M   'P 1'
#
loop_
_entity.id
_entity.type
_entity.pdbx_description
1 polymer ?
#
loop_
_entity_poly.entity_id
_entity_poly.type
_entity_poly.pdbx_seq_one_letter_code
_entity_poly.pdbx_strand_id
1 'polypeptide(L)'
;MRADVAASGRFDHRWLAYATLKDMSWLRDRQGKAYSLNGADFARNLNYLGETMTWTTLQSGMVLFSPTRDMASQSMAKRRHFGSFCLALLYNFPSLVYRPLEPGSVIAYSTKVHHFHDWLLTGDGKSLRHFDTGMECGVQPIASMAACDIAASTASKSPVHFGAHPALTRVVHMWAGRRRWRPQRRKLKQIITRRRRAVGTRLLDERVATTDFHVISEGTTLITWRDIRRIRASFPTNAQTLYRLKSNSFPLWNWAKQDLSCPVPECANAGPALASHIFLTCSSARRHWEFLLDRWRWLGTFQEAELNVWVFGLDLPAIPPYAWDVVKQSMDPGTNLSKAQAAIFPAARELWRFVVSTTLHAIWVERLRRMEDSSLSQEVHIASAKTSFRRSVRRFRRSTYQPEMGEDGQLFAQVRSALADTLLCYDEPPSLLLEVNTQR
;
A
#
# COMPACT_ATOMS: atom_id res chain seq x y z
N MET A 1 -23.34 -16.35 -0.26
CA MET A 1 -23.44 -16.96 1.09
C MET A 1 -24.68 -17.84 1.07
N ARG A 2 -24.59 -19.15 1.38
CA ARG A 2 -25.72 -20.09 1.24
C ARG A 2 -26.82 -19.77 2.28
N ALA A 3 -28.08 -19.95 1.86
CA ALA A 3 -29.29 -19.66 2.64
C ALA A 3 -29.40 -20.45 3.96
N ASP A 4 -28.63 -21.54 4.11
CA ASP A 4 -28.64 -22.39 5.31
C ASP A 4 -28.13 -21.69 6.60
N VAL A 5 -27.45 -20.54 6.48
CA VAL A 5 -26.95 -19.80 7.65
C VAL A 5 -28.06 -18.94 8.29
N ALA A 6 -29.05 -18.47 7.52
CA ALA A 6 -30.15 -17.66 8.02
C ALA A 6 -31.06 -18.44 9.00
N ALA A 7 -31.07 -19.77 8.90
CA ALA A 7 -31.92 -20.64 9.72
C ALA A 7 -31.39 -20.88 11.16
N SER A 8 -30.24 -20.31 11.55
CA SER A 8 -29.54 -20.80 12.76
C SER A 8 -29.19 -19.76 13.83
N GLY A 9 -29.51 -18.46 13.66
CA GLY A 9 -29.11 -17.44 14.65
C GLY A 9 -29.68 -16.02 14.49
N ARG A 10 -29.54 -15.17 15.53
CA ARG A 10 -29.91 -13.74 15.49
C ARG A 10 -28.83 -12.94 14.74
N PHE A 11 -29.22 -12.19 13.71
CA PHE A 11 -28.32 -11.29 12.98
C PHE A 11 -28.14 -9.97 13.75
N ASP A 12 -26.90 -9.49 13.87
CA ASP A 12 -26.64 -8.16 14.42
C ASP A 12 -26.85 -7.11 13.34
N HIS A 13 -28.08 -6.58 13.31
CA HIS A 13 -28.50 -5.63 12.27
C HIS A 13 -27.73 -4.31 12.28
N ARG A 14 -27.00 -3.96 13.35
CA ARG A 14 -26.15 -2.76 13.39
C ARG A 14 -25.11 -2.75 12.27
N TRP A 15 -24.70 -3.93 11.80
CA TRP A 15 -23.72 -4.05 10.72
C TRP A 15 -24.31 -3.95 9.33
N LEU A 16 -25.63 -4.03 9.21
CA LEU A 16 -26.32 -4.00 7.93
C LEU A 16 -26.07 -2.67 7.20
N ALA A 17 -25.87 -1.58 7.94
CA ALA A 17 -25.56 -0.27 7.40
C ALA A 17 -24.23 -0.27 6.60
N TYR A 18 -23.30 -1.17 6.92
CA TYR A 18 -22.02 -1.30 6.22
C TYR A 18 -22.05 -2.36 5.11
N ALA A 19 -23.20 -2.97 4.84
CA ALA A 19 -23.34 -3.90 3.73
C ALA A 19 -23.10 -3.16 2.41
N THR A 20 -22.24 -3.72 1.56
CA THR A 20 -21.90 -3.09 0.29
C THR A 20 -23.01 -3.29 -0.72
N LEU A 21 -23.36 -2.23 -1.44
CA LEU A 21 -24.35 -2.26 -2.51
C LEU A 21 -23.80 -2.84 -3.82
N LYS A 22 -22.48 -3.03 -3.93
CA LYS A 22 -21.82 -3.55 -5.14
C LYS A 22 -22.07 -5.03 -5.38
N ASP A 23 -22.30 -5.80 -4.32
CA ASP A 23 -22.64 -7.22 -4.40
C ASP A 23 -23.72 -7.54 -3.38
N MET A 24 -24.95 -7.59 -3.88
CA MET A 24 -26.16 -7.89 -3.11
C MET A 24 -26.74 -9.25 -3.50
N SER A 25 -25.91 -10.15 -4.06
CA SER A 25 -26.28 -11.53 -4.42
C SER A 25 -26.80 -12.36 -3.23
N TRP A 26 -26.59 -11.86 -2.02
CA TRP A 26 -27.06 -12.43 -0.77
C TRP A 26 -28.52 -12.04 -0.43
N LEU A 27 -29.06 -10.97 -1.01
CA LEU A 27 -30.41 -10.48 -0.72
C LEU A 27 -31.44 -11.25 -1.55
N ARG A 28 -32.51 -11.73 -0.90
CA ARG A 28 -33.61 -12.45 -1.55
C ARG A 28 -34.92 -11.67 -1.53
N ASP A 29 -35.72 -11.79 -2.58
CA ASP A 29 -37.10 -11.27 -2.59
C ASP A 29 -38.07 -12.19 -1.83
N ARG A 30 -39.36 -11.84 -1.83
CA ARG A 30 -40.42 -12.63 -1.17
C ARG A 30 -40.49 -14.07 -1.69
N GLN A 31 -40.09 -14.31 -2.93
CA GLN A 31 -40.14 -15.58 -3.62
C GLN A 31 -38.82 -16.37 -3.46
N GLY A 32 -37.87 -15.85 -2.69
CA GLY A 32 -36.56 -16.48 -2.48
C GLY A 32 -35.58 -16.32 -3.66
N LYS A 33 -35.92 -15.52 -4.69
CA LYS A 33 -35.02 -15.23 -5.81
C LYS A 33 -34.04 -14.12 -5.44
N ALA A 34 -32.91 -14.03 -6.14
CA ALA A 34 -31.95 -12.94 -5.93
C ALA A 34 -32.62 -11.59 -6.19
N TYR A 35 -32.54 -10.68 -5.23
CA TYR A 35 -33.10 -9.35 -5.37
C TYR A 35 -32.22 -8.51 -6.32
N SER A 36 -32.84 -7.95 -7.36
CA SER A 36 -32.16 -7.09 -8.32
C SER A 36 -32.27 -5.62 -7.89
N LEU A 37 -31.11 -4.99 -7.63
CA LEU A 37 -31.02 -3.53 -7.42
C LEU A 37 -30.99 -2.74 -8.73
N ASN A 38 -31.05 -3.39 -9.89
CA ASN A 38 -31.08 -2.68 -11.18
C ASN A 38 -32.32 -1.76 -11.22
N GLY A 39 -32.09 -0.46 -11.46
CA GLY A 39 -33.15 0.56 -11.42
C GLY A 39 -33.41 1.17 -10.03
N ALA A 40 -32.60 0.84 -9.01
CA ALA A 40 -32.65 1.50 -7.70
C ALA A 40 -31.84 2.81 -7.73
N ASP A 41 -32.41 3.86 -8.34
CA ASP A 41 -31.76 5.18 -8.41
C ASP A 41 -31.40 5.74 -7.03
N PHE A 42 -32.17 5.38 -5.99
CA PHE A 42 -31.90 5.73 -4.60
C PHE A 42 -30.57 5.16 -4.07
N ALA A 43 -30.03 4.12 -4.69
CA ALA A 43 -28.76 3.48 -4.36
C ALA A 43 -27.61 3.87 -5.31
N ARG A 44 -27.88 4.69 -6.34
CA ARG A 44 -26.88 5.07 -7.35
C ARG A 44 -25.76 5.91 -6.75
N ASN A 45 -24.52 5.56 -7.07
CA ASN A 45 -23.28 6.17 -6.58
C ASN A 45 -23.04 6.05 -5.07
N LEU A 46 -23.81 5.22 -4.37
CA LEU A 46 -23.62 4.92 -2.96
C LEU A 46 -22.89 3.57 -2.81
N ASN A 47 -22.06 3.47 -1.78
CA ASN A 47 -21.23 2.30 -1.54
C ASN A 47 -21.84 1.36 -0.51
N TYR A 48 -22.58 1.91 0.45
CA TYR A 48 -23.09 1.20 1.61
C TYR A 48 -24.58 1.43 1.85
N LEU A 49 -25.25 0.44 2.45
CA LEU A 49 -26.68 0.51 2.74
C LEU A 49 -27.06 1.68 3.64
N GLY A 50 -26.26 2.00 4.66
CA GLY A 50 -26.51 3.09 5.59
C GLY A 50 -26.48 4.48 4.94
N GLU A 51 -25.89 4.60 3.74
CA GLU A 51 -25.95 5.84 2.95
C GLU A 51 -27.29 5.98 2.23
N THR A 52 -28.00 4.86 1.99
CA THR A 52 -29.28 4.84 1.26
C THR A 52 -30.50 5.02 2.16
N MET A 53 -30.44 4.50 3.38
CA MET A 53 -31.52 4.59 4.35
C MET A 53 -31.02 4.40 5.77
N THR A 54 -31.82 4.88 6.70
CA THR A 54 -31.79 4.51 8.11
C THR A 54 -33.05 3.71 8.45
N TRP A 55 -33.03 3.02 9.58
CA TRP A 55 -34.22 2.39 10.12
C TRP A 55 -34.30 2.59 11.61
N THR A 56 -35.51 2.78 12.10
CA THR A 56 -35.80 2.95 13.52
C THR A 56 -36.93 2.02 13.93
N THR A 57 -36.79 1.36 15.07
CA THR A 57 -37.86 0.57 15.65
C THR A 57 -38.84 1.53 16.33
N LEU A 58 -40.08 1.56 15.85
CA LEU A 58 -41.13 2.41 16.45
C LEU A 58 -41.72 1.73 17.68
N GLN A 59 -42.06 0.44 17.54
CA GLN A 59 -42.64 -0.42 18.56
C GLN A 59 -42.20 -1.87 18.31
N SER A 60 -42.44 -2.78 19.26
CA SER A 60 -42.17 -4.20 19.06
C SER A 60 -42.88 -4.71 17.79
N GLY A 61 -42.12 -5.27 16.84
CA GLY A 61 -42.67 -5.75 15.58
C GLY A 61 -42.82 -4.69 14.48
N MET A 62 -42.57 -3.40 14.76
CA MET A 62 -42.67 -2.33 13.77
C MET A 62 -41.33 -1.61 13.55
N VAL A 63 -40.87 -1.62 12.30
CA VAL A 63 -39.70 -0.87 11.85
C VAL A 63 -40.10 0.17 10.81
N LEU A 64 -39.61 1.39 10.98
CA LEU A 64 -39.71 2.45 9.99
C LEU A 64 -38.40 2.50 9.21
N PHE A 65 -38.47 2.36 7.89
CA PHE A 65 -37.35 2.64 7.00
C PHE A 65 -37.46 4.07 6.47
N SER A 66 -36.43 4.87 6.72
CA SER A 66 -36.34 6.25 6.30
C SER A 66 -35.30 6.37 5.19
N PRO A 67 -35.68 6.67 3.94
CA PRO A 67 -34.71 6.89 2.87
C PRO A 67 -33.87 8.14 3.16
N THR A 68 -32.57 8.10 2.86
CA THR A 68 -31.69 9.27 3.01
C THR A 68 -31.99 10.34 1.95
N ARG A 69 -32.53 9.91 0.80
CA ARG A 69 -33.00 10.82 -0.26
C ARG A 69 -34.48 11.08 -0.12
N ASP A 70 -34.91 12.28 -0.51
CA ASP A 70 -36.33 12.57 -0.60
C ASP A 70 -37.01 11.67 -1.65
N MET A 71 -37.94 10.85 -1.18
CA MET A 71 -38.71 9.93 -2.01
C MET A 71 -40.06 10.52 -2.44
N ALA A 72 -40.51 11.64 -1.85
CA ALA A 72 -41.78 12.29 -2.22
C ALA A 72 -41.71 12.86 -3.63
N SER A 73 -40.56 13.42 -4.01
CA SER A 73 -40.26 13.91 -5.37
C SER A 73 -39.97 12.79 -6.41
N GLN A 74 -39.92 11.52 -6.00
CA GLN A 74 -39.60 10.41 -6.90
C GLN A 74 -40.86 9.80 -7.55
N SER A 75 -40.68 9.22 -8.74
CA SER A 75 -41.76 8.53 -9.45
C SER A 75 -42.37 7.38 -8.63
N MET A 76 -43.63 7.07 -8.88
CA MET A 76 -44.33 5.98 -8.20
C MET A 76 -43.61 4.63 -8.34
N ALA A 77 -43.02 4.36 -9.51
CA ALA A 77 -42.22 3.15 -9.74
C ALA A 77 -41.01 3.07 -8.79
N LYS A 78 -40.29 4.19 -8.59
CA LYS A 78 -39.12 4.25 -7.69
C LYS A 78 -39.53 4.11 -6.23
N ARG A 79 -40.64 4.74 -5.81
CA ARG A 79 -41.20 4.57 -4.46
C ARG A 79 -41.58 3.12 -4.17
N ARG A 80 -42.25 2.44 -5.12
CA ARG A 80 -42.57 1.00 -5.02
C ARG A 80 -41.31 0.12 -4.98
N HIS A 81 -40.29 0.49 -5.75
CA HIS A 81 -39.01 -0.23 -5.75
C HIS A 81 -38.31 -0.12 -4.38
N PHE A 82 -38.28 1.08 -3.78
CA PHE A 82 -37.76 1.25 -2.42
C PHE A 82 -38.54 0.42 -1.39
N GLY A 83 -39.87 0.44 -1.44
CA GLY A 83 -40.70 -0.40 -0.56
C GLY A 83 -40.42 -1.90 -0.73
N SER A 84 -40.26 -2.38 -1.96
CA SER A 84 -39.89 -3.78 -2.25
C SER A 84 -38.51 -4.14 -1.69
N PHE A 85 -37.58 -3.19 -1.72
CA PHE A 85 -36.25 -3.35 -1.16
C PHE A 85 -36.27 -3.43 0.37
N CYS A 86 -37.04 -2.58 1.05
CA CYS A 86 -37.26 -2.67 2.50
C CYS A 86 -37.87 -4.02 2.92
N LEU A 87 -38.83 -4.53 2.14
CA LEU A 87 -39.41 -5.86 2.36
C LEU A 87 -38.38 -6.97 2.16
N ALA A 88 -37.54 -6.88 1.13
CA ALA A 88 -36.44 -7.82 0.93
C ALA A 88 -35.48 -7.83 2.13
N LEU A 89 -35.12 -6.66 2.69
CA LEU A 89 -34.30 -6.59 3.90
C LEU A 89 -34.98 -7.29 5.09
N LEU A 90 -36.29 -7.11 5.26
CA LEU A 90 -37.05 -7.77 6.32
C LEU A 90 -37.13 -9.30 6.15
N TYR A 91 -37.30 -9.80 4.93
CA TYR A 91 -37.31 -11.24 4.67
C TYR A 91 -35.98 -11.91 5.01
N ASN A 92 -34.87 -11.23 4.72
CA ASN A 92 -33.53 -11.77 4.97
C ASN A 92 -33.05 -11.51 6.40
N PHE A 93 -33.53 -10.43 7.03
CA PHE A 93 -33.18 -10.06 8.40
C PHE A 93 -34.42 -9.70 9.23
N PRO A 94 -35.22 -10.70 9.64
CA PRO A 94 -36.35 -10.47 10.54
C PRO A 94 -35.94 -9.81 11.85
N SER A 95 -34.66 -9.89 12.24
CA SER A 95 -34.14 -9.22 13.43
C SER A 95 -34.20 -7.68 13.41
N LEU A 96 -34.54 -7.07 12.28
CA LEU A 96 -34.79 -5.62 12.17
C LEU A 96 -36.08 -5.19 12.89
N VAL A 97 -37.05 -6.09 13.09
CA VAL A 97 -38.29 -5.79 13.84
C VAL A 97 -38.18 -6.10 15.33
N TYR A 98 -37.06 -6.66 15.77
CA TYR A 98 -36.80 -6.90 17.19
C TYR A 98 -36.31 -5.64 17.88
N ARG A 99 -36.47 -5.58 19.21
CA ARG A 99 -35.98 -4.47 20.04
C ARG A 99 -34.51 -4.15 19.69
N PRO A 100 -34.18 -2.88 19.37
CA PRO A 100 -32.82 -2.47 19.11
C PRO A 100 -32.01 -2.66 20.40
N LEU A 101 -30.82 -3.22 20.23
CA LEU A 101 -29.92 -3.44 21.35
C LEU A 101 -29.22 -2.13 21.68
N GLU A 102 -29.14 -1.80 22.97
CA GLU A 102 -28.39 -0.63 23.43
C GLU A 102 -26.92 -0.71 22.96
N PRO A 103 -26.28 0.43 22.67
CA PRO A 103 -24.85 0.48 22.36
C PRO A 103 -24.03 -0.25 23.43
N GLY A 104 -23.18 -1.19 23.02
CA GLY A 104 -22.42 -2.03 23.95
C GLY A 104 -23.12 -3.32 24.38
N SER A 105 -24.37 -3.56 23.96
CA SER A 105 -25.08 -4.80 24.28
C SER A 105 -24.38 -6.01 23.70
N VAL A 106 -24.29 -7.07 24.51
CA VAL A 106 -23.71 -8.34 24.10
C VAL A 106 -24.82 -9.37 23.92
N ILE A 107 -24.88 -9.96 22.73
CA ILE A 107 -25.92 -10.94 22.39
C ILE A 107 -25.48 -12.31 22.90
N ALA A 108 -26.13 -12.77 23.97
CA ALA A 108 -26.03 -14.17 24.40
C ALA A 108 -26.68 -15.08 23.35
N TYR A 109 -26.27 -16.35 23.27
CA TYR A 109 -26.93 -17.35 22.41
C TYR A 109 -27.41 -18.58 23.20
N SER A 110 -27.49 -18.47 24.52
CA SER A 110 -27.94 -19.54 25.41
C SER A 110 -29.46 -19.52 25.53
N THR A 111 -30.13 -20.59 25.07
CA THR A 111 -31.60 -20.71 25.05
C THR A 111 -32.25 -20.58 26.42
N LYS A 112 -31.52 -20.85 27.50
CA LYS A 112 -32.03 -20.78 28.88
C LYS A 112 -32.11 -19.37 29.44
N VAL A 113 -31.51 -18.39 28.75
CA VAL A 113 -31.21 -17.08 29.33
C VAL A 113 -31.92 -15.93 28.62
N HIS A 114 -32.49 -16.19 27.44
CA HIS A 114 -32.92 -15.18 26.47
C HIS A 114 -34.10 -14.28 26.85
N HIS A 115 -34.69 -14.43 28.04
CA HIS A 115 -35.93 -13.75 28.40
C HIS A 115 -35.85 -12.86 29.64
N PHE A 116 -34.83 -13.04 30.47
CA PHE A 116 -34.73 -12.33 31.75
C PHE A 116 -33.41 -11.57 31.89
N HIS A 117 -32.34 -12.00 31.21
CA HIS A 117 -31.03 -11.38 31.41
C HIS A 117 -30.55 -10.58 30.21
N ASP A 118 -30.12 -9.34 30.49
CA ASP A 118 -29.45 -8.46 29.53
C ASP A 118 -28.03 -8.14 30.01
N TRP A 119 -27.10 -7.98 29.06
CA TRP A 119 -25.73 -7.57 29.36
C TRP A 119 -25.23 -6.46 28.46
N LEU A 120 -24.58 -5.49 29.09
CA LEU A 120 -24.12 -4.27 28.45
C LEU A 120 -22.65 -4.04 28.78
N LEU A 121 -21.82 -3.83 27.76
CA LEU A 121 -20.47 -3.33 27.96
C LEU A 121 -20.51 -1.85 28.30
N THR A 122 -19.70 -1.44 29.28
CA THR A 122 -19.43 -0.02 29.51
C THR A 122 -18.81 0.64 28.27
N GLY A 123 -18.92 1.96 28.16
CA GLY A 123 -18.43 2.70 26.98
C GLY A 123 -16.94 2.50 26.69
N ASP A 124 -16.13 2.21 27.71
CA ASP A 124 -14.71 1.88 27.59
C ASP A 124 -14.43 0.40 27.28
N GLY A 125 -15.47 -0.45 27.28
CA GLY A 125 -15.39 -1.88 27.03
C GLY A 125 -14.70 -2.70 28.12
N LYS A 126 -14.44 -2.13 29.30
CA LYS A 126 -13.68 -2.78 30.38
C LYS A 126 -14.54 -3.48 31.41
N SER A 127 -15.84 -3.22 31.42
CA SER A 127 -16.78 -3.80 32.38
C SER A 127 -18.06 -4.29 31.70
N LEU A 128 -18.66 -5.31 32.29
CA LEU A 128 -19.93 -5.90 31.89
C LEU A 128 -20.97 -5.58 32.96
N ARG A 129 -22.00 -4.82 32.59
CA ARG A 129 -23.20 -4.61 33.41
C ARG A 129 -24.18 -5.73 33.12
N HIS A 130 -24.79 -6.27 34.17
CA HIS A 130 -25.80 -7.33 34.09
C HIS A 130 -27.12 -6.81 34.61
N PHE A 131 -28.18 -7.11 33.87
CA PHE A 131 -29.55 -6.80 34.24
C PHE A 131 -30.37 -8.08 34.29
N ASP A 132 -31.26 -8.21 35.28
CA ASP A 132 -32.26 -9.26 35.38
C ASP A 132 -33.65 -8.65 35.43
N THR A 133 -34.52 -9.01 34.50
CA THR A 133 -35.85 -8.41 34.29
C THR A 133 -35.84 -6.89 34.22
N GLY A 134 -34.74 -6.31 33.71
CA GLY A 134 -34.53 -4.86 33.62
C GLY A 134 -33.93 -4.19 34.86
N MET A 135 -33.74 -4.93 35.97
CA MET A 135 -33.05 -4.41 37.15
C MET A 135 -31.55 -4.69 37.07
N GLU A 136 -30.72 -3.68 37.33
CA GLU A 136 -29.26 -3.86 37.36
C GLU A 136 -28.85 -4.72 38.57
N CYS A 137 -28.22 -5.86 38.31
CA CYS A 137 -27.79 -6.81 39.34
C CYS A 137 -26.32 -6.63 39.72
N GLY A 138 -25.51 -6.01 38.84
CA GLY A 138 -24.12 -5.72 39.14
C GLY A 138 -23.25 -5.43 37.92
N VAL A 139 -22.02 -5.05 38.23
CA VAL A 139 -20.99 -4.70 37.25
C VAL A 139 -19.74 -5.54 37.50
N GLN A 140 -19.22 -6.18 36.46
CA GLN A 140 -18.00 -7.00 36.57
C GLN A 140 -16.92 -6.53 35.60
N PRO A 141 -15.66 -6.39 36.06
CA PRO A 141 -14.54 -6.07 35.18
C PRO A 141 -14.23 -7.25 34.26
N ILE A 142 -13.97 -6.95 32.99
CA ILE A 142 -13.69 -7.95 31.96
C ILE A 142 -12.53 -7.50 31.07
N ALA A 143 -11.54 -8.40 30.90
CA ALA A 143 -10.39 -8.16 30.04
C ALA A 143 -10.49 -8.86 28.68
N SER A 144 -11.49 -9.72 28.49
CA SER A 144 -11.64 -10.52 27.27
C SER A 144 -13.05 -11.05 27.08
N MET A 145 -13.34 -11.59 25.89
CA MET A 145 -14.58 -12.34 25.66
C MET A 145 -14.74 -13.55 26.59
N ALA A 146 -13.64 -14.20 27.01
CA ALA A 146 -13.74 -15.34 27.91
C ALA A 146 -14.11 -14.90 29.33
N ALA A 147 -13.53 -13.78 29.79
CA ALA A 147 -13.92 -13.14 31.04
C ALA A 147 -15.40 -12.71 31.01
N CYS A 148 -15.86 -12.20 29.87
CA CYS A 148 -17.27 -11.85 29.65
C CYS A 148 -18.20 -13.08 29.77
N ASP A 149 -17.86 -14.20 29.11
CA ASP A 149 -18.63 -15.45 29.20
C ASP A 149 -18.70 -15.97 30.66
N ILE A 150 -17.57 -15.94 31.38
CA ILE A 150 -17.48 -16.36 32.79
C ILE A 150 -18.33 -15.45 33.68
N ALA A 151 -18.18 -14.14 33.54
CA ALA A 151 -18.90 -13.13 34.30
C ALA A 151 -20.41 -13.32 34.20
N ALA A 152 -20.92 -13.44 32.97
CA ALA A 152 -22.32 -13.66 32.71
C ALA A 152 -22.82 -15.03 33.19
N SER A 153 -21.98 -16.07 33.10
CA SER A 153 -22.36 -17.40 33.57
C SER A 153 -22.49 -17.45 35.09
N THR A 154 -21.59 -16.79 35.80
CA THR A 154 -21.65 -16.64 37.25
C THR A 154 -22.89 -15.84 37.67
N ALA A 155 -23.15 -14.72 37.00
CA ALA A 155 -24.25 -13.82 37.37
C ALA A 155 -25.64 -14.45 37.11
N SER A 156 -25.80 -15.18 36.00
CA SER A 156 -27.07 -15.85 35.65
C SER A 156 -27.20 -17.27 36.22
N LYS A 157 -26.18 -17.78 36.92
CA LYS A 157 -26.11 -19.17 37.42
C LYS A 157 -26.35 -20.23 36.33
N SER A 158 -26.09 -19.89 35.08
CA SER A 158 -26.32 -20.73 33.90
C SER A 158 -25.21 -20.50 32.89
N PRO A 159 -24.78 -21.50 32.10
CA PRO A 159 -23.80 -21.28 31.05
C PRO A 159 -24.28 -20.22 30.04
N VAL A 160 -23.54 -19.11 29.98
CA VAL A 160 -23.75 -18.01 29.04
C VAL A 160 -22.55 -17.88 28.15
N HIS A 161 -22.83 -17.70 26.86
CA HIS A 161 -21.81 -17.42 25.89
C HIS A 161 -22.26 -16.33 24.94
N PHE A 162 -21.29 -15.54 24.50
CA PHE A 162 -21.51 -14.40 23.63
C PHE A 162 -20.88 -14.55 22.25
N GLY A 163 -21.50 -13.89 21.27
CA GLY A 163 -20.86 -13.60 19.98
C GLY A 163 -19.66 -12.64 20.15
N ALA A 164 -18.79 -12.57 19.14
CA ALA A 164 -17.66 -11.64 19.20
C ALA A 164 -18.16 -10.17 19.20
N HIS A 165 -17.73 -9.39 20.20
CA HIS A 165 -18.01 -7.95 20.26
C HIS A 165 -16.78 -7.14 19.77
N PRO A 166 -16.96 -6.08 18.97
CA PRO A 166 -15.84 -5.29 18.45
C PRO A 166 -14.97 -4.67 19.53
N ALA A 167 -15.57 -4.19 20.63
CA ALA A 167 -14.84 -3.62 21.75
C ALA A 167 -13.84 -4.60 22.39
N LEU A 168 -14.14 -5.90 22.34
CA LEU A 168 -13.33 -6.95 22.98
C LEU A 168 -12.44 -7.74 22.00
N THR A 169 -12.82 -7.80 20.71
CA THR A 169 -12.14 -8.68 19.73
C THR A 169 -11.66 -7.97 18.48
N ARG A 170 -12.09 -6.72 18.23
CA ARG A 170 -11.90 -5.98 16.97
C ARG A 170 -12.47 -6.71 15.74
N VAL A 171 -13.32 -7.70 15.95
CA VAL A 171 -13.97 -8.49 14.90
C VAL A 171 -15.46 -8.41 15.09
N VAL A 172 -16.16 -8.28 13.98
CA VAL A 172 -17.62 -8.23 13.92
C VAL A 172 -18.14 -9.64 13.69
N HIS A 173 -19.11 -10.05 14.48
CA HIS A 173 -19.89 -11.25 14.22
C HIS A 173 -21.23 -10.88 13.58
N MET A 174 -21.48 -11.36 12.35
CA MET A 174 -22.73 -11.07 11.64
C MET A 174 -23.90 -11.98 12.10
N TRP A 175 -23.66 -13.24 12.48
CA TRP A 175 -24.73 -14.22 12.73
C TRP A 175 -24.53 -15.03 14.01
N ALA A 176 -25.21 -14.70 15.11
CA ALA A 176 -25.11 -15.46 16.36
C ALA A 176 -25.89 -16.78 16.30
N GLY A 177 -25.26 -17.85 15.81
CA GLY A 177 -25.84 -19.20 15.83
C GLY A 177 -25.79 -19.89 17.20
N ARG A 178 -26.29 -21.13 17.31
CA ARG A 178 -26.22 -21.96 18.54
C ARG A 178 -24.79 -22.28 19.04
N ARG A 179 -23.76 -21.93 18.24
CA ARG A 179 -22.34 -22.12 18.57
C ARG A 179 -21.60 -20.81 18.35
N ARG A 180 -20.57 -20.58 19.17
CA ARG A 180 -19.67 -19.44 19.00
C ARG A 180 -18.99 -19.49 17.63
N TRP A 181 -19.18 -18.45 16.83
CA TRP A 181 -18.35 -18.23 15.65
C TRP A 181 -16.94 -17.81 16.09
N ARG A 182 -16.00 -18.73 15.93
CA ARG A 182 -14.56 -18.48 16.12
C ARG A 182 -13.83 -18.86 14.84
N PRO A 183 -13.80 -18.00 13.81
CA PRO A 183 -12.85 -18.22 12.73
C PRO A 183 -11.46 -18.22 13.37
N GLN A 184 -10.65 -19.22 13.04
CA GLN A 184 -9.25 -19.24 13.48
C GLN A 184 -8.62 -17.89 13.08
N ARG A 185 -7.91 -17.24 14.00
CA ARG A 185 -7.25 -15.94 13.76
C ARG A 185 -6.45 -15.93 12.45
N ARG A 186 -5.83 -17.07 12.11
CA ARG A 186 -5.14 -17.32 10.83
C ARG A 186 -6.05 -17.13 9.61
N LYS A 187 -7.22 -17.76 9.59
CA LYS A 187 -8.21 -17.64 8.50
C LYS A 187 -8.72 -16.19 8.37
N LEU A 188 -8.97 -15.52 9.49
CA LEU A 188 -9.39 -14.12 9.46
C LEU A 188 -8.30 -13.20 8.88
N LYS A 189 -7.05 -13.35 9.35
CA LYS A 189 -5.91 -12.62 8.77
C LYS A 189 -5.78 -12.88 7.27
N GLN A 190 -5.90 -14.14 6.83
CA GLN A 190 -5.86 -14.48 5.41
C GLN A 190 -6.95 -13.77 4.60
N ILE A 191 -8.19 -13.73 5.08
CA ILE A 191 -9.31 -13.03 4.40
C ILE A 191 -9.04 -11.53 4.33
N ILE A 192 -8.64 -10.90 5.45
CA ILE A 192 -8.32 -9.46 5.49
C ILE A 192 -7.16 -9.15 4.55
N THR A 193 -6.10 -9.94 4.59
CA THR A 193 -4.92 -9.77 3.72
C THR A 193 -5.31 -9.94 2.25
N ARG A 194 -6.11 -10.95 1.88
CA ARG A 194 -6.58 -11.15 0.51
C ARG A 194 -7.38 -9.94 0.02
N ARG A 195 -8.31 -9.43 0.83
CA ARG A 195 -9.12 -8.26 0.48
C ARG A 195 -8.27 -6.99 0.35
N ARG A 196 -7.34 -6.75 1.28
CA ARG A 196 -6.39 -5.63 1.21
C ARG A 196 -5.49 -5.71 -0.02
N ARG A 197 -5.01 -6.90 -0.39
CA ARG A 197 -4.25 -7.12 -1.63
C ARG A 197 -5.08 -6.79 -2.86
N ALA A 198 -6.31 -7.31 -2.95
CA ALA A 198 -7.19 -7.02 -4.08
C ALA A 198 -7.49 -5.52 -4.24
N VAL A 199 -7.74 -4.81 -3.12
CA VAL A 199 -7.89 -3.34 -3.13
C VAL A 199 -6.60 -2.66 -3.57
N GLY A 200 -5.45 -3.09 -3.05
CA GLY A 200 -4.15 -2.55 -3.43
C GLY A 200 -3.83 -2.74 -4.91
N THR A 201 -4.13 -3.92 -5.47
CA THR A 201 -3.99 -4.20 -6.90
C THR A 201 -4.91 -3.31 -7.72
N ARG A 202 -6.20 -3.21 -7.36
CA ARG A 202 -7.13 -2.33 -8.10
C ARG A 202 -6.68 -0.87 -8.10
N LEU A 203 -6.27 -0.34 -6.94
CA LEU A 203 -5.76 1.03 -6.84
C LEU A 203 -4.46 1.23 -7.63
N LEU A 204 -3.63 0.19 -7.76
CA LEU A 204 -2.44 0.22 -8.61
C LEU A 204 -2.85 0.28 -10.09
N ASP A 205 -3.75 -0.61 -10.52
CA ASP A 205 -4.23 -0.67 -11.90
C ASP A 205 -4.88 0.66 -12.32
N GLU A 206 -5.72 1.24 -11.44
CA GLU A 206 -6.32 2.57 -11.62
C GLU A 206 -5.25 3.67 -11.80
N ARG A 207 -4.12 3.61 -11.08
CA ARG A 207 -3.03 4.59 -11.18
C ARG A 207 -2.13 4.38 -12.39
N VAL A 208 -1.94 3.14 -12.83
CA VAL A 208 -1.16 2.80 -14.02
C VAL A 208 -1.93 3.17 -15.29
N ALA A 209 -3.26 3.07 -15.26
CA ALA A 209 -4.14 3.47 -16.35
C ALA A 209 -4.16 5.00 -16.60
N THR A 210 -3.66 5.82 -15.67
CA THR A 210 -3.49 7.26 -15.90
C THR A 210 -2.40 7.49 -16.96
N THR A 211 -2.75 8.16 -18.05
CA THR A 211 -1.95 8.40 -19.29
C THR A 211 -0.55 8.98 -19.08
N ASP A 212 -0.26 9.53 -17.90
CA ASP A 212 0.94 10.33 -17.64
C ASP A 212 2.12 9.53 -17.05
N PHE A 213 1.95 8.22 -16.83
CA PHE A 213 2.98 7.35 -16.27
C PHE A 213 3.73 6.51 -17.31
N HIS A 214 3.38 6.59 -18.60
CA HIS A 214 3.90 5.67 -19.63
C HIS A 214 5.43 5.62 -19.71
N VAL A 215 6.11 6.77 -19.74
CA VAL A 215 7.59 6.87 -19.84
C VAL A 215 8.33 6.15 -18.71
N ILE A 216 7.77 6.18 -17.49
CA ILE A 216 8.34 5.49 -16.33
C ILE A 216 7.89 4.02 -16.32
N SER A 217 6.66 3.75 -16.75
CA SER A 217 6.08 2.39 -16.77
C SER A 217 6.85 1.43 -17.68
N GLU A 218 7.38 1.91 -18.81
CA GLU A 218 8.15 1.11 -19.76
C GLU A 218 9.34 0.42 -19.07
N GLY A 219 10.15 1.17 -18.32
CA GLY A 219 11.25 0.59 -17.56
C GLY A 219 10.80 -0.08 -16.26
N THR A 220 9.90 0.55 -15.49
CA THR A 220 9.52 0.01 -14.17
C THR A 220 8.74 -1.31 -14.24
N THR A 221 8.15 -1.67 -15.37
CA THR A 221 7.54 -3.00 -15.57
C THR A 221 8.58 -4.12 -15.64
N LEU A 222 9.78 -3.84 -16.18
CA LEU A 222 10.88 -4.79 -16.34
C LEU A 222 11.50 -5.24 -15.00
N ILE A 223 11.46 -4.39 -13.98
CA ILE A 223 12.03 -4.69 -12.66
C ILE A 223 11.04 -5.42 -11.75
N THR A 224 11.38 -6.57 -11.17
CA THR A 224 10.47 -7.23 -10.21
C THR A 224 10.55 -6.61 -8.81
N TRP A 225 9.50 -6.77 -8.01
CA TRP A 225 9.54 -6.39 -6.57
C TRP A 225 10.65 -7.11 -5.80
N ARG A 226 11.03 -8.31 -6.25
CA ARG A 226 12.13 -9.09 -5.67
C ARG A 226 13.47 -8.44 -5.98
N ASP A 227 13.64 -7.90 -7.18
CA ASP A 227 14.88 -7.26 -7.60
C ASP A 227 15.14 -5.97 -6.83
N ILE A 228 14.11 -5.15 -6.58
CA ILE A 228 14.22 -3.95 -5.72
C ILE A 228 14.81 -4.31 -4.34
N ARG A 229 14.39 -5.44 -3.75
CA ARG A 229 14.89 -5.90 -2.44
C ARG A 229 16.31 -6.46 -2.49
N ARG A 230 16.77 -6.87 -3.67
CA ARG A 230 18.07 -7.51 -3.89
C ARG A 230 19.17 -6.52 -4.28
N ILE A 231 18.84 -5.24 -4.47
CA ILE A 231 19.84 -4.20 -4.71
C ILE A 231 20.77 -4.14 -3.50
N ARG A 232 22.02 -4.56 -3.70
CA ARG A 232 23.04 -4.60 -2.66
C ARG A 232 23.27 -3.19 -2.10
N ALA A 233 23.51 -3.09 -0.80
CA ALA A 233 23.78 -1.85 -0.08
C ALA A 233 22.67 -0.77 -0.16
N SER A 234 21.51 -1.08 -0.72
CA SER A 234 20.37 -0.17 -0.81
C SER A 234 19.80 0.15 0.58
N PHE A 235 19.42 1.41 0.79
CA PHE A 235 18.77 1.85 2.00
C PHE A 235 17.27 1.51 1.99
N PRO A 236 16.64 1.31 3.15
CA PRO A 236 15.18 1.19 3.22
C PRO A 236 14.45 2.36 2.55
N THR A 237 14.99 3.58 2.63
CA THR A 237 14.43 4.78 1.99
C THR A 237 14.58 4.76 0.47
N ASN A 238 15.73 4.31 -0.06
CA ASN A 238 15.93 4.15 -1.50
C ASN A 238 14.97 3.09 -2.05
N ALA A 239 14.85 1.94 -1.37
CA ALA A 239 13.90 0.91 -1.74
C ALA A 239 12.47 1.46 -1.74
N GLN A 240 12.08 2.26 -0.73
CA GLN A 240 10.77 2.92 -0.69
C GLN A 240 10.55 3.87 -1.89
N THR A 241 11.55 4.65 -2.30
CA THR A 241 11.47 5.46 -3.53
C THR A 241 11.19 4.58 -4.74
N LEU A 242 11.92 3.48 -4.92
CA LEU A 242 11.67 2.55 -6.03
C LEU A 242 10.28 1.89 -5.95
N TYR A 243 9.82 1.52 -4.75
CA TYR A 243 8.48 1.00 -4.57
C TYR A 243 7.43 2.00 -5.04
N ARG A 244 7.55 3.26 -4.60
CA ARG A 244 6.63 4.34 -4.97
C ARG A 244 6.68 4.64 -6.46
N LEU A 245 7.86 4.56 -7.08
CA LEU A 245 8.03 4.75 -8.52
C LEU A 245 7.27 3.69 -9.28
N LYS A 246 7.57 2.41 -9.00
CA LYS A 246 6.93 1.28 -9.67
C LYS A 246 5.42 1.21 -9.42
N SER A 247 4.93 1.69 -8.28
CA SER A 247 3.49 1.72 -7.97
C SER A 247 2.79 3.03 -8.34
N ASN A 248 3.45 3.94 -9.07
CA ASN A 248 2.98 5.29 -9.39
C ASN A 248 2.31 5.98 -8.18
N SER A 249 2.99 5.99 -7.03
CA SER A 249 2.42 6.44 -5.75
C SER A 249 3.25 7.54 -5.08
N PHE A 250 3.90 8.38 -5.88
CA PHE A 250 4.61 9.54 -5.34
C PHE A 250 3.63 10.68 -5.00
N PRO A 251 3.83 11.38 -3.86
CA PRO A 251 3.08 12.59 -3.57
C PRO A 251 3.62 13.74 -4.43
N LEU A 252 3.01 13.94 -5.59
CA LEU A 252 3.43 15.00 -6.54
C LEU A 252 3.01 16.40 -6.11
N TRP A 253 2.20 16.52 -5.05
CA TRP A 253 1.82 17.80 -4.45
C TRP A 253 3.05 18.61 -4.04
N ASN A 254 3.06 19.88 -4.43
CA ASN A 254 4.00 20.88 -3.99
C ASN A 254 3.38 21.65 -2.82
N TRP A 255 3.77 21.31 -1.60
CA TRP A 255 3.21 21.91 -0.41
C TRP A 255 3.71 23.34 -0.15
N ALA A 256 4.85 23.74 -0.74
CA ALA A 256 5.34 25.11 -0.62
C ALA A 256 4.46 26.10 -1.40
N LYS A 257 3.95 25.68 -2.56
CA LYS A 257 3.05 26.48 -3.41
C LYS A 257 1.57 26.08 -3.32
N GLN A 258 1.25 25.00 -2.60
CA GLN A 258 -0.10 24.43 -2.47
C GLN A 258 -0.72 24.09 -3.83
N ASP A 259 0.06 23.50 -4.74
CA ASP A 259 -0.36 23.11 -6.08
C ASP A 259 0.38 21.86 -6.59
N LEU A 260 0.25 21.53 -7.88
CA LEU A 260 0.98 20.45 -8.55
C LEU A 260 2.24 20.95 -9.29
N SER A 261 2.74 22.15 -9.01
CA SER A 261 3.90 22.70 -9.72
C SER A 261 5.22 22.02 -9.33
N CYS A 262 6.24 22.16 -10.18
CA CYS A 262 7.59 21.76 -9.83
C CYS A 262 8.22 22.84 -8.92
N PRO A 263 8.91 22.50 -7.81
CA PRO A 263 9.55 23.49 -6.95
C PRO A 263 10.83 24.09 -7.55
N VAL A 264 11.24 23.64 -8.72
CA VAL A 264 12.44 24.14 -9.40
C VAL A 264 12.10 25.43 -10.17
N PRO A 265 12.82 26.55 -9.96
CA PRO A 265 12.50 27.84 -10.58
C PRO A 265 12.43 27.79 -12.11
N GLU A 266 13.33 27.06 -12.77
CA GLU A 266 13.33 26.92 -14.23
C GLU A 266 12.10 26.17 -14.77
N CYS A 267 11.36 25.50 -13.89
CA CYS A 267 10.13 24.76 -14.20
C CYS A 267 8.87 25.54 -13.81
N ALA A 268 8.97 26.82 -13.41
CA ALA A 268 7.83 27.60 -12.90
C ALA A 268 6.67 27.73 -13.90
N ASN A 269 6.97 27.71 -15.21
CA ASN A 269 5.98 27.78 -16.29
C ASN A 269 5.60 26.40 -16.85
N ALA A 270 6.19 25.33 -16.34
CA ALA A 270 5.75 23.98 -16.69
C ALA A 270 4.38 23.74 -16.04
N GLY A 271 3.50 23.04 -16.74
CA GLY A 271 2.21 22.59 -16.18
C GLY A 271 2.39 21.66 -14.97
N PRO A 272 1.35 20.91 -14.59
CA PRO A 272 1.42 19.97 -13.47
C PRO A 272 2.66 19.05 -13.56
N ALA A 273 3.46 19.03 -12.50
CA ALA A 273 4.70 18.28 -12.41
C ALA A 273 4.42 16.79 -12.23
N LEU A 274 4.35 16.09 -13.36
CA LEU A 274 4.21 14.64 -13.42
C LEU A 274 5.49 13.95 -12.90
N ALA A 275 5.37 12.67 -12.54
CA ALA A 275 6.52 11.88 -12.09
C ALA A 275 7.62 11.82 -13.17
N SER A 276 7.25 11.69 -14.44
CA SER A 276 8.19 11.71 -15.58
C SER A 276 8.97 13.03 -15.64
N HIS A 277 8.30 14.15 -15.36
CA HIS A 277 8.97 15.44 -15.25
C HIS A 277 9.96 15.45 -14.08
N ILE A 278 9.49 15.12 -12.88
CA ILE A 278 10.31 15.18 -11.65
C ILE A 278 11.56 14.28 -11.73
N PHE A 279 11.44 13.08 -12.29
CA PHE A 279 12.52 12.11 -12.29
C PHE A 279 13.39 12.13 -13.55
N LEU A 280 12.97 12.76 -14.65
CA LEU A 280 13.69 12.69 -15.92
C LEU A 280 13.90 14.06 -16.57
N THR A 281 12.82 14.81 -16.84
CA THR A 281 12.92 16.00 -17.70
C THR A 281 13.19 17.31 -16.96
N CYS A 282 12.94 17.35 -15.65
CA CYS A 282 13.24 18.50 -14.81
C CYS A 282 14.73 18.86 -14.86
N SER A 283 15.07 20.15 -14.94
CA SER A 283 16.46 20.64 -14.96
C SER A 283 17.30 20.09 -13.81
N SER A 284 16.73 20.06 -12.59
CA SER A 284 17.39 19.47 -11.43
C SER A 284 17.67 17.98 -11.62
N ALA A 285 16.69 17.22 -12.11
CA ALA A 285 16.86 15.79 -12.39
C ALA A 285 17.89 15.53 -13.49
N ARG A 286 17.88 16.32 -14.57
CA ARG A 286 18.87 16.23 -15.64
C ARG A 286 20.29 16.36 -15.13
N ARG A 287 20.57 17.30 -14.22
CA ARG A 287 21.91 17.44 -13.64
C ARG A 287 22.36 16.21 -12.83
N HIS A 288 21.43 15.59 -12.10
CA HIS A 288 21.73 14.32 -11.43
C HIS A 288 22.07 13.20 -12.42
N TRP A 289 21.35 13.15 -13.55
CA TRP A 289 21.61 12.19 -14.62
C TRP A 289 22.90 12.48 -15.38
N GLU A 290 23.16 13.73 -15.77
CA GLU A 290 24.40 14.17 -16.41
C GLU A 290 25.61 13.75 -15.57
N PHE A 291 25.59 14.03 -14.25
CA PHE A 291 26.68 13.65 -13.37
C PHE A 291 26.92 12.13 -13.32
N LEU A 292 25.86 11.33 -13.34
CA LEU A 292 25.95 9.87 -13.42
C LEU A 292 26.49 9.41 -14.78
N LEU A 293 25.86 9.89 -15.85
CA LEU A 293 26.08 9.42 -17.21
C LEU A 293 27.44 9.85 -17.74
N ASP A 294 27.95 11.03 -17.39
CA ASP A 294 29.29 11.46 -17.79
C ASP A 294 30.38 10.52 -17.28
N ARG A 295 30.25 10.04 -16.04
CA ARG A 295 31.18 9.04 -15.47
C ARG A 295 31.01 7.67 -16.12
N TRP A 296 29.79 7.32 -16.50
CA TRP A 296 29.51 6.06 -17.15
C TRP A 296 29.97 6.04 -18.61
N ARG A 297 29.81 7.17 -19.34
CA ARG A 297 30.28 7.38 -20.72
C ARG A 297 31.80 7.17 -20.86
N TRP A 298 32.56 7.44 -19.79
CA TRP A 298 33.99 7.15 -19.76
C TRP A 298 34.32 5.65 -19.81
N LEU A 299 33.47 4.81 -19.23
CA LEU A 299 33.58 3.37 -19.35
C LEU A 299 33.11 2.86 -20.73
N GLY A 300 32.45 3.72 -21.51
CA GLY A 300 32.06 3.50 -22.90
C GLY A 300 30.71 4.14 -23.24
N THR A 301 30.43 4.29 -24.53
CA THR A 301 29.21 4.97 -25.01
C THR A 301 27.98 4.07 -24.91
N PHE A 302 26.82 4.69 -24.67
CA PHE A 302 25.52 4.01 -24.67
C PHE A 302 24.57 4.71 -25.64
N GLN A 303 23.60 3.96 -26.19
CA GLN A 303 22.52 4.55 -26.99
C GLN A 303 21.51 5.27 -26.11
N GLU A 304 21.61 6.59 -26.00
CA GLU A 304 20.76 7.38 -25.09
C GLU A 304 19.26 7.39 -25.44
N ALA A 305 18.90 6.89 -26.64
CA ALA A 305 17.51 6.77 -27.09
C ALA A 305 16.61 5.94 -26.14
N GLU A 306 17.18 5.02 -25.36
CA GLU A 306 16.43 4.16 -24.42
C GLU A 306 16.78 4.43 -22.95
N LEU A 307 17.33 5.61 -22.63
CA LEU A 307 17.78 5.94 -21.29
C LEU A 307 16.67 5.77 -20.23
N ASN A 308 15.41 6.11 -20.58
CA ASN A 308 14.26 5.92 -19.70
C ASN A 308 14.08 4.44 -19.33
N VAL A 309 14.18 3.53 -20.29
CA VAL A 309 14.02 2.09 -20.08
C VAL A 309 15.12 1.57 -19.16
N TRP A 310 16.37 1.97 -19.37
CA TRP A 310 17.50 1.47 -18.58
C TRP A 310 17.54 2.03 -17.15
N VAL A 311 17.24 3.33 -17.01
CA VAL A 311 17.18 3.99 -15.71
C VAL A 311 16.01 3.47 -14.88
N PHE A 312 14.81 3.35 -15.46
CA PHE A 312 13.64 2.89 -14.71
C PHE A 312 13.55 1.36 -14.58
N GLY A 313 14.18 0.61 -15.49
CA GLY A 313 14.36 -0.83 -15.40
C GLY A 313 15.50 -1.25 -14.47
N LEU A 314 16.36 -0.31 -14.05
CA LEU A 314 17.60 -0.57 -13.31
C LEU A 314 18.43 -1.65 -14.00
N ASP A 315 18.54 -1.60 -15.32
CA ASP A 315 19.29 -2.59 -16.07
C ASP A 315 20.31 -1.95 -17.00
N LEU A 316 21.48 -2.60 -17.07
CA LEU A 316 22.57 -2.19 -17.91
C LEU A 316 22.57 -3.11 -19.15
N PRO A 317 22.38 -2.58 -20.37
CA PRO A 317 22.16 -3.40 -21.56
C PRO A 317 23.41 -4.19 -21.98
N ALA A 318 24.60 -3.61 -21.80
CA ALA A 318 25.87 -4.20 -22.23
C ALA A 318 27.02 -3.82 -21.28
N ILE A 319 28.11 -4.59 -21.36
CA ILE A 319 29.37 -4.22 -20.70
C ILE A 319 29.87 -2.93 -21.35
N PRO A 320 30.21 -1.89 -20.57
CA PRO A 320 30.84 -0.71 -21.13
C PRO A 320 32.20 -1.09 -21.75
N PRO A 321 32.47 -0.77 -23.03
CA PRO A 321 33.67 -1.22 -23.76
C PRO A 321 35.01 -1.09 -23.02
N TYR A 322 35.24 0.00 -22.31
CA TYR A 322 36.49 0.30 -21.62
C TYR A 322 36.51 -0.18 -20.16
N ALA A 323 35.41 -0.75 -19.66
CA ALA A 323 35.33 -1.21 -18.28
C ALA A 323 36.39 -2.27 -17.94
N TRP A 324 36.72 -3.15 -18.89
CA TRP A 324 37.76 -4.15 -18.64
C TRP A 324 39.14 -3.54 -18.52
N ASP A 325 39.52 -2.67 -19.45
CA ASP A 325 40.87 -2.11 -19.50
C ASP A 325 41.22 -1.37 -18.21
N VAL A 326 40.25 -0.64 -17.68
CA VAL A 326 40.39 0.12 -16.44
C VAL A 326 40.47 -0.80 -15.22
N VAL A 327 39.61 -1.81 -15.17
CA VAL A 327 39.61 -2.80 -14.09
C VAL A 327 40.93 -3.56 -14.08
N LYS A 328 41.42 -3.99 -15.25
CA LYS A 328 42.68 -4.72 -15.43
C LYS A 328 43.88 -3.95 -14.88
N GLN A 329 43.93 -2.62 -15.07
CA GLN A 329 44.99 -1.77 -14.52
C GLN A 329 45.00 -1.72 -12.99
N SER A 330 43.88 -2.02 -12.34
CA SER A 330 43.71 -1.96 -10.89
C SER A 330 43.81 -3.33 -10.21
N MET A 331 44.16 -4.39 -10.95
CA MET A 331 44.25 -5.76 -10.41
C MET A 331 45.63 -6.08 -9.85
N ASP A 332 45.66 -6.87 -8.77
CA ASP A 332 46.91 -7.30 -8.13
C ASP A 332 47.69 -8.26 -9.06
N PRO A 333 49.05 -8.22 -9.02
CA PRO A 333 49.86 -9.22 -9.70
C PRO A 333 49.51 -10.64 -9.27
N GLY A 334 49.25 -11.54 -10.22
CA GLY A 334 48.84 -12.93 -9.96
C GLY A 334 47.32 -13.17 -9.93
N THR A 335 46.52 -12.12 -10.07
CA THR A 335 45.05 -12.24 -10.24
C THR A 335 44.69 -13.05 -11.49
N ASN A 336 43.74 -13.98 -11.38
CA ASN A 336 43.22 -14.70 -12.54
C ASN A 336 42.38 -13.77 -13.43
N LEU A 337 43.03 -13.18 -14.44
CA LEU A 337 42.42 -12.18 -15.32
C LEU A 337 41.22 -12.71 -16.12
N SER A 338 41.21 -13.99 -16.49
CA SER A 338 40.08 -14.59 -17.22
C SER A 338 38.81 -14.62 -16.35
N LYS A 339 38.95 -15.06 -15.09
CA LYS A 339 37.86 -15.03 -14.12
C LYS A 339 37.43 -13.59 -13.79
N ALA A 340 38.38 -12.66 -13.67
CA ALA A 340 38.10 -11.25 -13.41
C ALA A 340 37.31 -10.61 -14.56
N GLN A 341 37.66 -10.95 -15.80
CA GLN A 341 36.96 -10.47 -16.99
C GLN A 341 35.51 -10.95 -17.05
N ALA A 342 35.27 -12.23 -16.74
CA ALA A 342 33.92 -12.78 -16.65
C ALA A 342 33.06 -12.11 -15.55
N ALA A 343 33.70 -11.59 -14.50
CA ALA A 343 33.05 -10.90 -13.39
C ALA A 343 32.68 -9.43 -13.69
N ILE A 344 33.17 -8.82 -14.77
CA ILE A 344 32.93 -7.39 -15.06
C ILE A 344 31.44 -7.11 -15.25
N PHE A 345 30.76 -7.87 -16.12
CA PHE A 345 29.36 -7.55 -16.44
C PHE A 345 28.45 -7.63 -15.22
N PRO A 346 28.49 -8.72 -14.41
CA PRO A 346 27.69 -8.77 -13.21
C PRO A 346 28.04 -7.65 -12.22
N ALA A 347 29.33 -7.31 -12.08
CA ALA A 347 29.77 -6.22 -11.20
C ALA A 347 29.29 -4.84 -11.68
N ALA A 348 29.42 -4.55 -12.97
CA ALA A 348 28.95 -3.31 -13.59
C ALA A 348 27.43 -3.18 -13.50
N ARG A 349 26.69 -4.28 -13.70
CA ARG A 349 25.23 -4.33 -13.55
C ARG A 349 24.79 -4.08 -12.10
N GLU A 350 25.48 -4.65 -11.11
CA GLU A 350 25.23 -4.38 -9.69
C GLU A 350 25.49 -2.91 -9.33
N LEU A 351 26.62 -2.37 -9.79
CA LEU A 351 27.00 -0.97 -9.56
C LEU A 351 25.99 -0.03 -10.21
N TRP A 352 25.61 -0.27 -11.47
CA TRP A 352 24.58 0.48 -12.19
C TRP A 352 23.26 0.51 -11.40
N ARG A 353 22.74 -0.66 -11.02
CA ARG A 353 21.50 -0.79 -10.23
C ARG A 353 21.55 0.04 -8.97
N PHE A 354 22.64 -0.09 -8.23
CA PHE A 354 22.82 0.64 -6.98
C PHE A 354 22.87 2.14 -7.23
N VAL A 355 23.72 2.61 -8.14
CA VAL A 355 23.91 4.05 -8.36
C VAL A 355 22.64 4.68 -8.95
N VAL A 356 22.00 4.08 -9.95
CA VAL A 356 20.72 4.56 -10.50
C VAL A 356 19.64 4.64 -9.42
N SER A 357 19.52 3.62 -8.56
CA SER A 357 18.55 3.66 -7.45
C SER A 357 18.83 4.80 -6.47
N THR A 358 20.11 5.07 -6.18
CA THR A 358 20.50 6.18 -5.31
C THR A 358 20.28 7.53 -5.97
N THR A 359 20.47 7.64 -7.28
CA THR A 359 20.22 8.85 -8.06
C THR A 359 18.73 9.18 -8.09
N LEU A 360 17.86 8.21 -8.33
CA LEU A 360 16.40 8.38 -8.22
C LEU A 360 15.99 8.87 -6.82
N HIS A 361 16.56 8.27 -5.78
CA HIS A 361 16.31 8.73 -4.41
C HIS A 361 16.85 10.15 -4.16
N ALA A 362 18.03 10.48 -4.68
CA ALA A 362 18.63 11.80 -4.54
C ALA A 362 17.78 12.88 -5.20
N ILE A 363 17.28 12.64 -6.42
CA ILE A 363 16.36 13.53 -7.14
C ILE A 363 15.09 13.79 -6.29
N TRP A 364 14.55 12.73 -5.69
CA TRP A 364 13.37 12.86 -4.83
C TRP A 364 13.65 13.69 -3.56
N VAL A 365 14.75 13.41 -2.87
CA VAL A 365 15.15 14.16 -1.66
C VAL A 365 15.44 15.62 -1.99
N GLU A 366 16.07 15.86 -3.13
CA GLU A 366 16.39 17.20 -3.63
C GLU A 366 15.12 18.01 -3.91
N ARG A 367 14.11 17.39 -4.54
CA ARG A 367 12.78 18.01 -4.68
C ARG A 367 12.18 18.39 -3.32
N LEU A 368 12.25 17.50 -2.32
CA LEU A 368 11.72 17.78 -0.99
C LEU A 368 12.43 18.96 -0.32
N ARG A 369 13.76 19.01 -0.40
CA ARG A 369 14.55 20.12 0.16
C ARG A 369 14.23 21.47 -0.46
N ARG A 370 13.98 21.51 -1.78
CA ARG A 370 13.58 22.75 -2.46
C ARG A 370 12.22 23.27 -2.02
N MET A 371 11.31 22.39 -1.63
CA MET A 371 10.03 22.81 -1.04
C MET A 371 10.21 23.29 0.40
N GLU A 372 11.17 22.71 1.13
CA GLU A 372 11.49 23.10 2.50
C GLU A 372 12.21 24.45 2.58
N ASP A 373 13.16 24.67 1.69
CA ASP A 373 13.94 25.91 1.61
C ASP A 373 14.11 26.33 0.15
N SER A 374 13.21 27.21 -0.31
CA SER A 374 13.24 27.76 -1.66
C SER A 374 14.28 28.86 -1.85
N SER A 375 14.96 29.29 -0.78
CA SER A 375 15.92 30.39 -0.80
C SER A 375 17.34 29.92 -1.17
N LEU A 376 17.61 28.62 -1.08
CA LEU A 376 18.90 28.04 -1.42
C LEU A 376 19.26 28.29 -2.89
N SER A 377 20.52 28.66 -3.11
CA SER A 377 21.01 28.90 -4.46
C SER A 377 21.03 27.60 -5.27
N GLN A 378 20.95 27.76 -6.60
CA GLN A 378 21.03 26.64 -7.52
C GLN A 378 22.34 25.87 -7.38
N GLU A 379 23.44 26.54 -7.03
CA GLU A 379 24.76 25.94 -6.81
C GLU A 379 24.80 25.00 -5.61
N VAL A 380 24.14 25.36 -4.50
CA VAL A 380 24.05 24.49 -3.30
C VAL A 380 23.34 23.19 -3.65
N HIS A 381 22.27 23.29 -4.43
CA HIS A 381 21.52 22.14 -4.91
C HIS A 381 22.35 21.26 -5.87
N ILE A 382 23.15 21.86 -6.77
CA ILE A 382 24.08 21.13 -7.65
C ILE A 382 25.16 20.41 -6.83
N ALA A 383 25.74 21.07 -5.84
CA ALA A 383 26.72 20.46 -4.94
C ALA A 383 26.14 19.26 -4.18
N SER A 384 24.84 19.29 -3.87
CA SER A 384 24.10 18.19 -3.26
C SER A 384 24.05 16.96 -4.16
N ALA A 385 23.81 17.14 -5.46
CA ALA A 385 23.81 16.06 -6.45
C ALA A 385 25.18 15.35 -6.52
N LYS A 386 26.26 16.12 -6.67
CA LYS A 386 27.64 15.62 -6.68
C LYS A 386 27.98 14.87 -5.39
N THR A 387 27.62 15.45 -4.25
CA THR A 387 27.87 14.85 -2.93
C THR A 387 27.08 13.55 -2.74
N SER A 388 25.82 13.50 -3.16
CA SER A 388 24.97 12.32 -3.04
C SER A 388 25.51 11.14 -3.85
N PHE A 389 25.92 11.38 -5.09
CA PHE A 389 26.56 10.37 -5.92
C PHE A 389 27.86 9.87 -5.29
N ARG A 390 28.80 10.76 -4.92
CA ARG A 390 30.11 10.36 -4.36
C ARG A 390 29.95 9.56 -3.08
N ARG A 391 29.03 9.97 -2.18
CA ARG A 391 28.70 9.21 -0.96
C ARG A 391 28.14 7.84 -1.29
N SER A 392 27.27 7.74 -2.29
CA SER A 392 26.69 6.47 -2.72
C SER A 392 27.76 5.53 -3.26
N VAL A 393 28.58 5.96 -4.23
CA VAL A 393 29.64 5.12 -4.80
C VAL A 393 30.67 4.70 -3.75
N ARG A 394 31.10 5.61 -2.86
CA ARG A 394 31.99 5.26 -1.73
C ARG A 394 31.37 4.21 -0.81
N ARG A 395 30.06 4.27 -0.58
CA ARG A 395 29.34 3.27 0.23
C ARG A 395 29.27 1.93 -0.49
N PHE A 396 28.96 1.92 -1.79
CA PHE A 396 28.99 0.70 -2.58
C PHE A 396 30.35 0.04 -2.49
N ARG A 397 31.42 0.80 -2.73
CA ARG A 397 32.81 0.36 -2.57
C ARG A 397 33.07 -0.26 -1.20
N ARG A 398 32.65 0.38 -0.10
CA ARG A 398 32.81 -0.19 1.25
C ARG A 398 32.00 -1.48 1.47
N SER A 399 30.92 -1.70 0.71
CA SER A 399 30.08 -2.89 0.81
C SER A 399 30.60 -4.09 0.01
N THR A 400 31.65 -3.91 -0.81
CA THR A 400 32.23 -5.00 -1.60
C THR A 400 33.11 -5.91 -0.75
N TYR A 401 33.73 -5.37 0.31
CA TYR A 401 34.61 -6.10 1.22
C TYR A 401 33.82 -7.04 2.15
N GLN A 402 34.07 -8.34 2.02
CA GLN A 402 33.61 -9.37 2.96
C GLN A 402 34.78 -10.34 3.19
N PRO A 403 35.40 -10.34 4.39
CA PRO A 403 36.63 -11.09 4.65
C PRO A 403 36.44 -12.63 4.63
N GLU A 404 35.21 -13.12 4.71
CA GLU A 404 34.87 -14.55 4.73
C GLU A 404 34.58 -15.15 3.33
N MET A 405 34.77 -14.38 2.27
CA MET A 405 34.52 -14.85 0.91
C MET A 405 35.72 -15.68 0.41
N GLY A 406 35.48 -16.85 -0.19
CA GLY A 406 36.51 -17.61 -0.91
C GLY A 406 37.12 -16.83 -2.08
N GLU A 407 38.16 -17.38 -2.73
CA GLU A 407 38.96 -16.69 -3.76
C GLU A 407 38.12 -16.01 -4.85
N ASP A 408 37.11 -16.70 -5.41
CA ASP A 408 36.23 -16.14 -6.44
C ASP A 408 35.40 -14.94 -5.92
N GLY A 409 35.05 -14.96 -4.64
CA GLY A 409 34.31 -13.87 -4.00
C GLY A 409 35.18 -12.64 -3.70
N GLN A 410 36.46 -12.85 -3.38
CA GLN A 410 37.45 -11.77 -3.23
C GLN A 410 37.74 -11.12 -4.59
N LEU A 411 37.93 -11.94 -5.63
CA LEU A 411 38.09 -11.47 -7.00
C LEU A 411 36.90 -10.61 -7.45
N PHE A 412 35.67 -11.09 -7.19
CA PHE A 412 34.47 -10.31 -7.50
C PHE A 412 34.38 -9.01 -6.68
N ALA A 413 34.88 -8.98 -5.45
CA ALA A 413 34.97 -7.76 -4.65
C ALA A 413 36.00 -6.76 -5.20
N GLN A 414 37.16 -7.23 -5.66
CA GLN A 414 38.18 -6.41 -6.31
C GLN A 414 37.65 -5.76 -7.58
N VAL A 415 37.00 -6.53 -8.48
CA VAL A 415 36.40 -5.99 -9.72
C VAL A 415 35.38 -4.89 -9.40
N ARG A 416 34.51 -5.11 -8.41
CA ARG A 416 33.53 -4.10 -7.98
C ARG A 416 34.20 -2.85 -7.38
N SER A 417 35.27 -3.03 -6.61
CA SER A 417 36.01 -1.90 -6.03
C SER A 417 36.68 -1.08 -7.12
N ALA A 418 37.35 -1.73 -8.07
CA ALA A 418 38.01 -1.07 -9.19
C ALA A 418 37.00 -0.23 -10.00
N LEU A 419 35.85 -0.80 -10.38
CA LEU A 419 34.79 -0.06 -11.08
C LEU A 419 34.28 1.14 -10.27
N ALA A 420 34.08 0.98 -8.96
CA ALA A 420 33.63 2.07 -8.11
C ALA A 420 34.70 3.17 -7.97
N ASP A 421 35.98 2.80 -7.90
CA ASP A 421 37.10 3.74 -7.84
C ASP A 421 37.23 4.55 -9.12
N THR A 422 37.05 3.92 -10.28
CA THR A 422 36.97 4.61 -11.56
C THR A 422 35.92 5.72 -11.56
N LEU A 423 34.71 5.42 -11.07
CA LEU A 423 33.66 6.44 -11.00
C LEU A 423 33.98 7.57 -10.02
N LEU A 424 34.84 7.36 -9.03
CA LEU A 424 35.19 8.35 -8.00
C LEU A 424 36.34 9.28 -8.40
N CYS A 425 37.33 8.78 -9.15
CA CYS A 425 38.57 9.50 -9.46
C CYS A 425 38.39 10.73 -10.37
N TYR A 426 37.34 10.80 -11.17
CA TYR A 426 37.22 11.76 -12.27
C TYR A 426 36.70 13.17 -11.88
N ASP A 427 37.28 13.83 -10.87
CA ASP A 427 36.81 15.18 -10.46
C ASP A 427 37.23 16.35 -11.38
N GLU A 428 38.01 16.11 -12.44
CA GLU A 428 38.37 17.11 -13.46
C GLU A 428 38.08 16.57 -14.87
N PRO A 429 37.58 17.39 -15.81
CA PRO A 429 37.54 17.00 -17.22
C PRO A 429 38.98 16.84 -17.70
N PRO A 430 39.38 15.69 -18.26
CA PRO A 430 40.65 15.56 -18.93
C PRO A 430 40.53 16.45 -20.17
N SER A 431 41.20 17.60 -20.11
CA SER A 431 41.78 18.20 -21.30
C SER A 431 42.49 17.07 -22.05
N LEU A 432 41.88 16.63 -23.15
CA LEU A 432 42.49 15.98 -24.30
C LEU A 432 43.91 15.45 -24.07
N LEU A 433 44.08 14.42 -23.23
CA LEU A 433 45.25 13.54 -23.27
C LEU A 433 44.97 12.42 -24.28
N LEU A 434 44.51 12.83 -25.47
CA LEU A 434 44.97 12.22 -26.70
C LEU A 434 46.34 12.85 -26.96
N GLU A 435 47.35 12.41 -26.19
CA GLU A 435 48.69 12.42 -26.73
C GLU A 435 48.64 11.53 -27.96
N VAL A 436 48.65 12.24 -29.08
CA VAL A 436 48.99 11.76 -30.40
C VAL A 436 50.28 10.96 -30.26
N ASN A 437 50.16 9.65 -30.06
CA ASN A 437 51.18 8.69 -30.44
C ASN A 437 51.17 8.59 -31.97
N THR A 438 51.56 9.68 -32.64
CA THR A 438 52.26 9.59 -33.91
C THR A 438 53.71 9.96 -33.64
N GLN A 439 54.55 8.95 -33.47
CA GLN A 439 55.91 8.84 -34.00
C GLN A 439 56.64 7.62 -33.39
N ARG A 440 56.50 6.45 -34.03
CA ARG A 440 57.61 5.71 -34.65
C ARG A 440 57.10 4.45 -35.34
#